data_AF-A0A1I7X9X8-F1
#
_entry.id   AF-A0A1I7X9X8-F1
#
_cell.length_a   1.000
_cell.length_b   1.000
_cell.length_c   1.000
_cell.angle_alpha   90.00
_cell.angle_beta   90.00
_cell.angle_gamma   90.00
#
_symmetry.space_group_name_H-M   'P 1'
#
loop_
_entity.id
_entity.type
_entity.pdbx_description
1 polymer ?
#
loop_
_entity_poly.entity_id
_entity_poly.type
_entity_poly.pdbx_seq_one_letter_code
_entity_poly.pdbx_strand_id
1 'polypeptide(L)'
;MPEAKQDPSTIAALSCMIRTDFFDGLRDLYSIDVQGNRIDNVQSLAWANLPSLSHLDISYNQLQSMPSDVFLNSFIPNSKDRRVIYACGNPWFCNSELEWFRQLLRDNLDIDIEKPGCQAVCVSSPNGCPVENTPLRSVDFCYSDDAQPLTGKALSLVGWIILVTFLLSGSIFSNNHDHSINFNLSVSTCPLWNESSTKKQKDQEIEEDTRVMSSTASMYGGGTSVVDRPYSTVPPVNLDLPAAHTLDDQPSNYFY
;
A
#
# COMPACT_ATOMS: atom_id res chain seq x y z
N MET A 1 48.01 -11.62 -35.50
CA MET A 1 47.08 -11.25 -34.42
C MET A 1 47.90 -10.74 -33.23
N PRO A 2 47.42 -9.84 -32.36
CA PRO A 2 46.04 -9.33 -32.22
C PRO A 2 45.50 -8.68 -33.51
N GLU A 3 44.20 -8.69 -33.85
CA GLU A 3 42.98 -8.85 -33.05
C GLU A 3 42.88 -7.83 -31.91
N ALA A 4 42.54 -6.59 -32.27
CA ALA A 4 42.04 -5.62 -31.32
C ALA A 4 40.77 -6.18 -30.66
N LYS A 5 40.86 -6.54 -29.37
CA LYS A 5 39.70 -6.92 -28.60
C LYS A 5 38.79 -5.69 -28.50
N GLN A 6 37.56 -5.81 -29.02
CA GLN A 6 36.50 -4.85 -28.74
C GLN A 6 36.25 -4.89 -27.23
N ASP A 7 36.67 -3.86 -26.51
CA ASP A 7 36.51 -3.80 -25.06
C ASP A 7 35.01 -3.62 -24.73
N PRO A 8 34.40 -4.47 -23.87
CA PRO A 8 32.96 -4.46 -23.63
C PRO A 8 32.45 -3.18 -22.95
N SER A 9 33.34 -2.28 -22.54
CA SER A 9 33.05 -0.90 -22.14
C SER A 9 32.38 -0.05 -23.24
N THR A 10 32.42 -0.47 -24.51
CA THR A 10 31.86 0.30 -25.65
C THR A 10 30.33 0.27 -25.80
N ILE A 11 29.59 -0.32 -24.85
CA ILE A 11 28.18 0.03 -24.59
C ILE A 11 28.02 0.47 -23.13
N ALA A 12 28.69 1.58 -22.76
CA ALA A 12 28.33 2.32 -21.57
C ALA A 12 26.88 2.79 -21.69
N ALA A 13 26.00 2.33 -20.79
CA ALA A 13 24.66 2.88 -20.69
C ALA A 13 24.75 4.38 -20.37
N LEU A 14 23.95 5.19 -21.05
CA LEU A 14 23.88 6.64 -20.83
C LEU A 14 23.10 6.93 -19.53
N SER A 15 23.73 6.66 -18.39
CA SER A 15 23.22 7.05 -17.07
C SER A 15 23.02 8.56 -17.03
N CYS A 16 21.89 8.97 -16.46
CA CYS A 16 21.48 10.36 -16.36
C CYS A 16 21.64 10.77 -14.91
N MET A 17 22.73 11.46 -14.58
CA MET A 17 23.06 11.78 -13.20
C MET A 17 23.06 13.29 -12.91
N ILE A 18 22.55 13.67 -11.74
CA ILE A 18 22.82 14.99 -11.16
C ILE A 18 24.23 14.96 -10.55
N ARG A 19 25.06 15.95 -10.91
CA ARG A 19 26.44 16.08 -10.41
C ARG A 19 26.56 17.14 -9.32
N THR A 20 27.58 17.02 -8.48
CA THR A 20 27.90 17.99 -7.42
C THR A 20 28.16 19.42 -7.93
N ASP A 21 28.59 19.60 -9.18
CA ASP A 21 28.97 20.90 -9.75
C ASP A 21 27.80 21.65 -10.44
N PHE A 22 26.61 21.05 -10.54
CA PHE A 22 25.49 21.62 -11.30
C PHE A 22 24.88 22.88 -10.67
N PHE A 23 24.92 23.00 -9.35
CA PHE A 23 24.29 24.11 -8.60
C PHE A 23 25.30 24.91 -7.77
N ASP A 24 26.60 24.71 -8.01
CA ASP A 24 27.67 25.27 -7.20
C ASP A 24 27.62 26.80 -7.14
N GLY A 25 27.62 27.35 -5.92
CA GLY A 25 27.55 28.79 -5.68
C GLY A 25 26.17 29.44 -5.79
N LEU A 26 25.11 28.73 -6.20
CA LEU A 26 23.75 29.27 -6.38
C LEU A 26 23.00 29.45 -5.05
N ARG A 27 23.53 30.28 -4.13
CA ARG A 27 23.05 30.39 -2.73
C ARG A 27 21.60 30.89 -2.57
N ASP A 28 21.12 31.65 -3.54
CA ASP A 28 19.76 32.20 -3.57
C ASP A 28 18.76 31.29 -4.32
N LEU A 29 19.17 30.08 -4.72
CA LEU A 29 18.34 29.12 -5.45
C LEU A 29 17.25 28.54 -4.55
N TYR A 30 16.04 29.06 -4.71
CA TYR A 30 14.86 28.66 -3.92
C TYR A 30 14.19 27.35 -4.38
N SER A 31 14.22 27.09 -5.69
CA SER A 31 13.48 25.99 -6.32
C SER A 31 14.30 25.30 -7.41
N ILE A 32 14.23 23.98 -7.45
CA ILE A 32 14.76 23.11 -8.51
C ILE A 32 13.62 22.24 -9.04
N ASP A 33 13.35 22.29 -10.34
CA ASP A 33 12.46 21.36 -11.03
C ASP A 33 13.27 20.56 -12.05
N VAL A 34 13.32 19.24 -11.85
CA VAL A 34 13.90 18.26 -12.79
C VAL A 34 12.92 17.09 -13.03
N GLN A 35 11.62 17.32 -12.86
CA GLN A 35 10.59 16.29 -13.01
C GLN A 35 10.54 15.70 -14.43
N GLY A 36 10.11 14.45 -14.57
CA GLY A 36 9.86 13.82 -15.87
C GLY A 36 11.10 13.56 -16.74
N ASN A 37 12.30 13.62 -16.15
CA ASN A 37 13.55 13.29 -16.82
C ASN A 37 13.83 11.77 -16.71
N ARG A 38 15.09 11.36 -16.90
CA ARG A 38 15.52 9.95 -16.81
C ARG A 38 16.54 9.73 -15.70
N ILE A 39 16.56 10.60 -14.69
CA ILE A 39 17.64 10.64 -13.71
C ILE A 39 17.67 9.32 -12.94
N ASP A 40 18.76 8.57 -13.08
CA ASP A 40 18.96 7.26 -12.45
C ASP A 40 19.96 7.30 -11.29
N ASN A 41 20.70 8.40 -11.15
CA ASN A 41 21.72 8.57 -10.11
C ASN A 41 21.84 10.03 -9.63
N VAL A 42 22.23 10.23 -8.37
CA VAL A 42 22.51 11.53 -7.76
C VAL A 42 23.85 11.42 -7.07
N GLN A 43 24.82 12.26 -7.45
CA GLN A 43 26.12 12.28 -6.80
C GLN A 43 26.02 12.75 -5.35
N SER A 44 26.98 12.32 -4.52
CA SER A 44 27.22 12.91 -3.20
C SER A 44 27.33 14.43 -3.32
N LEU A 45 26.75 15.16 -2.36
CA LEU A 45 26.67 16.63 -2.32
C LEU A 45 25.91 17.32 -3.49
N ALA A 46 25.15 16.60 -4.33
CA ALA A 46 24.45 17.12 -5.51
C ALA A 46 23.61 18.40 -5.31
N TRP A 47 23.01 18.59 -4.14
CA TRP A 47 22.22 19.79 -3.80
C TRP A 47 22.75 20.49 -2.53
N ALA A 48 24.04 20.33 -2.21
CA ALA A 48 24.65 20.87 -1.01
C ALA A 48 24.94 22.38 -1.10
N ASN A 49 24.99 23.04 0.05
CA ASN A 49 25.31 24.48 0.20
C ASN A 49 24.32 25.43 -0.51
N LEU A 50 23.06 25.02 -0.62
CA LEU A 50 21.93 25.80 -1.15
C LEU A 50 21.01 26.22 0.01
N PRO A 51 21.39 27.22 0.82
CA PRO A 51 20.70 27.55 2.07
C PRO A 51 19.28 28.10 1.87
N SER A 52 18.99 28.64 0.68
CA SER A 52 17.66 29.16 0.32
C SER A 52 16.73 28.10 -0.30
N LEU A 53 17.21 26.88 -0.57
CA LEU A 53 16.45 25.84 -1.26
C LEU A 53 15.33 25.30 -0.38
N SER A 54 14.08 25.52 -0.81
CA SER A 54 12.88 25.04 -0.13
C SER A 54 11.98 24.18 -1.04
N HIS A 55 12.24 24.11 -2.35
CA HIS A 55 11.46 23.33 -3.29
C HIS A 55 12.35 22.48 -4.22
N LEU A 56 12.08 21.18 -4.30
CA LEU A 56 12.72 20.25 -5.22
C LEU A 56 11.64 19.32 -5.81
N ASP A 57 11.48 19.34 -7.13
CA ASP A 57 10.70 18.34 -7.85
C ASP A 57 11.63 17.39 -8.61
N ILE A 58 11.71 16.15 -8.13
CA ILE A 58 12.42 15.02 -8.75
C ILE A 58 11.44 13.94 -9.21
N SER A 59 10.13 14.24 -9.25
CA SER A 59 9.10 13.26 -9.58
C SER A 59 9.22 12.72 -11.01
N TYR A 60 8.73 11.50 -11.23
CA TYR A 60 8.77 10.81 -12.54
C TYR A 60 10.17 10.67 -13.16
N ASN A 61 11.17 10.32 -12.33
CA ASN A 61 12.53 9.96 -12.76
C ASN A 61 12.78 8.44 -12.53
N GLN A 62 14.05 8.01 -12.54
CA GLN A 62 14.46 6.60 -12.42
C GLN A 62 15.25 6.32 -11.13
N LEU A 63 15.12 7.17 -10.12
CA LEU A 63 15.84 7.08 -8.85
C LEU A 63 15.41 5.87 -8.02
N GLN A 64 16.39 5.06 -7.60
CA GLN A 64 16.19 3.94 -6.67
C GLN A 64 16.62 4.30 -5.25
N SER A 65 17.76 4.98 -5.10
CA SER A 65 18.28 5.54 -3.85
C SER A 65 19.00 6.87 -4.11
N MET A 66 19.40 7.58 -3.05
CA MET A 66 20.18 8.82 -3.11
C MET A 66 21.19 8.83 -1.94
N PRO A 67 22.39 9.43 -2.07
CA PRO A 67 23.34 9.56 -0.96
C PRO A 67 22.80 10.41 0.20
N SER A 68 23.22 10.11 1.44
CA SER A 68 22.72 10.80 2.65
C SER A 68 23.25 12.22 2.87
N ASP A 69 24.20 12.67 2.04
CA ASP A 69 24.84 13.98 2.12
C ASP A 69 24.33 14.98 1.05
N VAL A 70 23.40 14.58 0.17
CA VAL A 70 22.94 15.42 -0.95
C VAL A 70 22.35 16.76 -0.53
N PHE A 71 21.85 16.88 0.71
CA PHE A 71 21.27 18.10 1.28
C PHE A 71 22.18 18.78 2.32
N LEU A 72 23.49 18.49 2.35
CA LEU A 72 24.41 19.10 3.31
C LEU A 72 24.39 20.65 3.21
N ASN A 73 24.06 21.34 4.30
CA ASN A 73 23.87 22.80 4.37
C ASN A 73 22.74 23.35 3.47
N SER A 74 21.76 22.53 3.12
CA SER A 74 20.58 22.87 2.31
C SER A 74 19.28 22.43 3.00
N PHE A 75 18.11 22.82 2.48
CA PHE A 75 16.81 22.49 3.09
C PHE A 75 16.73 22.83 4.59
N ILE A 76 17.31 23.97 4.97
CA ILE A 76 17.43 24.39 6.37
C ILE A 76 16.03 24.72 6.91
N PRO A 77 15.58 24.16 8.06
CA PRO A 77 14.26 24.46 8.62
C PRO A 77 14.07 25.96 8.89
N ASN A 78 13.00 26.53 8.36
CA ASN A 78 12.62 27.94 8.52
C ASN A 78 11.19 28.00 9.11
N SER A 79 10.92 28.91 10.04
CA SER A 79 9.61 29.02 10.70
C SER A 79 8.54 29.71 9.86
N LYS A 80 8.87 30.15 8.64
CA LYS A 80 7.96 30.88 7.73
C LYS A 80 7.50 30.10 6.51
N ASP A 81 8.36 29.24 5.96
CA ASP A 81 8.15 28.54 4.70
C ASP A 81 8.14 27.03 4.90
N ARG A 82 7.32 26.30 4.13
CA ARG A 82 7.37 24.84 4.09
C ARG A 82 8.42 24.39 3.09
N ARG A 83 9.09 23.30 3.42
CA ARG A 83 10.00 22.58 2.52
C ARG A 83 9.18 21.62 1.65
N VAL A 84 9.58 21.39 0.41
CA VAL A 84 8.87 20.51 -0.53
C VAL A 84 9.88 19.67 -1.31
N ILE A 85 9.70 18.35 -1.31
CA ILE A 85 10.51 17.38 -2.04
C ILE A 85 9.56 16.41 -2.75
N TYR A 86 9.07 16.78 -3.94
CA TYR A 86 8.17 15.91 -4.72
C TYR A 86 8.96 14.74 -5.31
N ALA A 87 8.73 13.55 -4.77
CA ALA A 87 9.51 12.34 -5.04
C ALA A 87 8.74 11.21 -5.73
N CYS A 88 7.44 11.38 -5.98
CA CYS A 88 6.58 10.32 -6.52
C CYS A 88 6.97 9.88 -7.95
N GLY A 89 6.51 8.71 -8.39
CA GLY A 89 6.78 8.20 -9.74
C GLY A 89 8.23 7.77 -10.02
N ASN A 90 9.06 7.59 -8.98
CA ASN A 90 10.40 7.00 -9.06
C ASN A 90 10.38 5.53 -8.57
N PRO A 91 11.25 4.66 -9.08
CA PRO A 91 11.37 3.25 -8.70
C PRO A 91 12.12 3.05 -7.36
N TRP A 92 11.67 3.69 -6.28
CA TRP A 92 12.36 3.69 -4.99
C TRP A 92 12.60 2.27 -4.44
N PHE A 93 13.88 1.95 -4.22
CA PHE A 93 14.34 0.71 -3.61
C PHE A 93 14.56 0.95 -2.12
N CYS A 94 13.63 0.47 -1.29
CA CYS A 94 13.66 0.70 0.16
C CYS A 94 14.61 -0.28 0.86
N ASN A 95 15.90 -0.02 0.65
CA ASN A 95 17.04 -0.66 1.30
C ASN A 95 17.63 0.26 2.39
N SER A 96 18.74 -0.17 3.00
CA SER A 96 19.49 0.63 3.99
C SER A 96 20.12 1.91 3.44
N GLU A 97 20.23 2.08 2.12
CA GLU A 97 20.76 3.30 1.49
C GLU A 97 19.68 4.38 1.34
N LEU A 98 18.40 3.99 1.22
CA LEU A 98 17.28 4.93 1.17
C LEU A 98 16.69 5.26 2.56
N GLU A 99 17.01 4.47 3.59
CA GLU A 99 16.43 4.62 4.92
C GLU A 99 16.70 5.99 5.58
N TRP A 100 17.82 6.66 5.28
CA TRP A 100 18.05 8.03 5.78
C TRP A 100 17.01 9.02 5.23
N PHE A 101 16.50 8.82 4.01
CA PHE A 101 15.51 9.68 3.39
C PHE A 101 14.11 9.38 3.95
N ARG A 102 13.79 8.09 4.16
CA ARG A 102 12.58 7.67 4.90
C ARG A 102 12.57 8.30 6.29
N GLN A 103 13.71 8.27 7.00
CA GLN A 103 13.87 8.86 8.31
C GLN A 103 13.79 10.40 8.30
N LEU A 104 14.44 11.08 7.34
CA LEU A 104 14.30 12.52 7.13
C LEU A 104 12.82 12.92 7.02
N LEU A 105 12.04 12.19 6.22
CA LEU A 105 10.61 12.46 5.98
C LEU A 105 9.73 12.18 7.22
N ARG A 106 10.14 11.29 8.12
CA ARG A 106 9.46 11.03 9.40
C ARG A 106 9.76 12.13 10.43
N ASP A 107 11.03 12.52 10.55
CA ASP A 107 11.47 13.52 11.54
C ASP A 107 11.08 14.96 11.14
N ASN A 108 10.92 15.23 9.84
CA ASN A 108 10.63 16.55 9.29
C ASN A 108 9.21 16.58 8.68
N LEU A 109 8.20 16.73 9.54
CA LEU A 109 6.78 16.79 9.15
C LEU A 109 6.41 18.07 8.38
N ASP A 110 7.29 19.07 8.34
CA ASP A 110 7.15 20.31 7.56
C ASP A 110 7.58 20.16 6.09
N ILE A 111 8.25 19.05 5.74
CA ILE A 111 8.52 18.68 4.34
C ILE A 111 7.24 18.11 3.73
N ASP A 112 6.76 18.72 2.65
CA ASP A 112 5.76 18.09 1.78
C ASP A 112 6.44 17.18 0.74
N ILE A 113 5.82 16.04 0.47
CA ILE A 113 6.30 15.02 -0.48
C ILE A 113 5.18 14.55 -1.43
N GLU A 114 3.92 14.83 -1.11
CA GLU A 114 2.78 14.29 -1.84
C GLU A 114 2.25 15.32 -2.84
N LYS A 115 2.46 15.03 -4.12
CA LYS A 115 1.92 15.82 -5.23
C LYS A 115 0.45 15.36 -5.43
N PRO A 116 -0.54 16.25 -5.63
CA PRO A 116 -1.94 15.84 -5.70
C PRO A 116 -2.20 14.71 -6.71
N GLY A 117 -2.68 13.56 -6.23
CA GLY A 117 -2.88 12.35 -7.04
C GLY A 117 -1.64 11.48 -7.27
N CYS A 118 -0.51 11.74 -6.62
CA CYS A 118 0.76 11.03 -6.81
C CYS A 118 1.56 10.86 -5.51
N GLN A 119 1.49 9.67 -4.92
CA GLN A 119 2.18 9.32 -3.68
C GLN A 119 3.59 8.75 -3.97
N ALA A 120 4.57 9.10 -3.15
CA ALA A 120 5.90 8.49 -3.19
C ALA A 120 5.91 7.21 -2.34
N VAL A 121 6.22 6.07 -2.97
CA VAL A 121 6.15 4.73 -2.35
C VAL A 121 7.40 3.90 -2.65
N CYS A 122 7.70 2.93 -1.80
CA CYS A 122 8.62 1.84 -2.05
C CYS A 122 8.09 0.97 -3.19
N VAL A 123 8.88 0.78 -4.26
CA VAL A 123 8.54 -0.11 -5.37
C VAL A 123 9.09 -1.52 -5.13
N SER A 124 10.24 -1.65 -4.47
CA SER A 124 10.80 -2.93 -4.03
C SER A 124 11.73 -2.75 -2.83
N SER A 125 12.05 -3.85 -2.13
CA SER A 125 12.86 -3.84 -0.90
C SER A 125 13.65 -5.16 -0.77
N PRO A 126 14.87 -5.18 -0.18
CA PRO A 126 15.77 -6.35 -0.23
C PRO A 126 15.18 -7.67 0.28
N ASN A 127 14.36 -7.62 1.34
CA ASN A 127 13.77 -8.78 1.99
C ASN A 127 12.22 -8.80 1.85
N GLY A 128 11.66 -8.06 0.90
CA GLY A 128 10.20 -7.87 0.79
C GLY A 128 9.56 -7.02 1.91
N CYS A 129 10.36 -6.51 2.85
CA CYS A 129 9.98 -5.45 3.79
C CYS A 129 10.84 -4.19 3.55
N PRO A 130 10.25 -2.98 3.50
CA PRO A 130 8.80 -2.73 3.40
C PRO A 130 8.13 -3.39 2.19
N VAL A 131 6.83 -3.64 2.31
CA VAL A 131 6.03 -4.22 1.23
C VAL A 131 5.88 -3.23 0.08
N GLU A 132 5.65 -3.74 -1.13
CA GLU A 132 5.42 -2.90 -2.31
C GLU A 132 4.27 -1.90 -2.07
N ASN A 133 4.42 -0.68 -2.56
CA ASN A 133 3.51 0.45 -2.37
C ASN A 133 3.46 1.04 -0.94
N THR A 134 4.37 0.65 -0.03
CA THR A 134 4.54 1.34 1.27
C THR A 134 4.98 2.80 1.08
N PRO A 135 4.31 3.82 1.62
CA PRO A 135 4.71 5.22 1.46
C PRO A 135 6.13 5.54 1.98
N LEU A 136 6.80 6.53 1.38
CA LEU A 136 8.15 6.93 1.80
C LEU A 136 8.22 7.50 3.23
N ARG A 137 7.13 8.08 3.72
CA ARG A 137 7.01 8.64 5.08
C ARG A 137 6.53 7.63 6.14
N SER A 138 5.96 6.49 5.76
CA SER A 138 5.34 5.58 6.75
C SER A 138 6.39 4.83 7.58
N VAL A 139 5.93 4.23 8.68
CA VAL A 139 6.69 3.21 9.42
C VAL A 139 6.60 1.87 8.68
N ASP A 140 7.62 1.03 8.81
CA ASP A 140 7.74 -0.25 8.14
C ASP A 140 7.12 -1.39 8.96
N PHE A 141 6.05 -2.00 8.44
CA PHE A 141 5.36 -3.11 9.10
C PHE A 141 5.85 -4.46 8.56
N CYS A 142 7.05 -4.87 8.95
CA CYS A 142 7.59 -6.17 8.58
C CYS A 142 6.86 -7.30 9.33
N TYR A 143 6.24 -8.22 8.59
CA TYR A 143 5.98 -9.56 9.10
C TYR A 143 7.29 -10.35 9.11
N SER A 144 7.97 -10.34 10.25
CA SER A 144 8.95 -11.39 10.56
C SER A 144 8.21 -12.72 10.80
N ASP A 145 8.69 -13.83 10.22
CA ASP A 145 8.19 -15.18 10.54
C ASP A 145 8.37 -15.55 12.03
N ASP A 146 9.17 -14.80 12.78
CA ASP A 146 9.09 -14.67 14.24
C ASP A 146 7.78 -14.02 14.74
N ALA A 147 6.65 -14.31 14.09
CA ALA A 147 5.35 -14.40 14.72
C ALA A 147 5.35 -15.60 15.70
N GLN A 148 6.24 -15.54 16.70
CA GLN A 148 6.17 -16.43 17.86
C GLN A 148 4.78 -16.25 18.46
N PRO A 149 3.93 -17.29 18.50
CA PRO A 149 2.71 -17.21 19.29
C PRO A 149 3.10 -16.96 20.75
N LEU A 150 2.16 -16.49 21.58
CA LEU A 150 2.40 -16.24 23.01
C LEU A 150 2.54 -17.53 23.87
N THR A 151 3.19 -18.55 23.31
CA THR A 151 3.73 -19.74 23.99
C THR A 151 4.92 -19.42 24.91
N GLY A 152 5.28 -18.14 25.05
CA GLY A 152 6.25 -17.60 26.02
C GLY A 152 5.79 -17.69 27.48
N LYS A 153 5.71 -18.91 28.02
CA LYS A 153 5.45 -19.27 29.44
C LYS A 153 4.09 -18.87 30.04
N ALA A 154 3.49 -17.74 29.66
CA ALA A 154 2.25 -17.22 30.27
C ALA A 154 1.06 -18.19 30.15
N LEU A 155 0.80 -18.73 28.96
CA LEU A 155 -0.27 -19.73 28.75
C LEU A 155 -0.05 -21.01 29.57
N SER A 156 1.22 -21.41 29.77
CA SER A 156 1.56 -22.54 30.64
C SER A 156 1.25 -22.22 32.11
N LEU A 157 1.66 -21.04 32.61
CA LEU A 157 1.34 -20.60 33.97
C LEU A 157 -0.18 -20.55 34.23
N VAL A 158 -0.98 -20.08 33.28
CA VAL A 158 -2.46 -20.12 33.38
C VAL A 158 -2.97 -21.56 33.50
N GLY A 159 -2.45 -22.49 32.69
CA GLY A 159 -2.80 -23.92 32.80
C GLY A 159 -2.41 -24.55 34.13
N TRP A 160 -1.22 -24.25 34.66
CA TRP A 160 -0.77 -24.70 35.98
C TRP A 160 -1.60 -24.11 37.13
N ILE A 161 -1.98 -22.83 37.04
CA ILE A 161 -2.87 -22.20 38.03
C ILE A 161 -4.24 -22.89 38.03
N ILE A 162 -4.82 -23.17 36.86
CA ILE A 162 -6.10 -23.89 36.74
C ILE A 162 -6.01 -25.31 37.33
N LEU A 163 -4.93 -26.05 37.08
CA LEU A 163 -4.72 -27.38 37.68
C LEU A 163 -4.60 -27.29 39.22
N VAL A 164 -3.85 -26.32 39.74
CA VAL A 164 -3.68 -26.14 41.18
C VAL A 164 -5.01 -25.73 41.84
N THR A 165 -5.80 -24.84 41.24
CA THR A 165 -7.13 -24.50 41.80
C THR A 165 -8.07 -25.70 41.81
N PHE A 166 -8.07 -26.54 40.78
CA PHE A 166 -8.87 -27.78 40.74
C PHE A 166 -8.47 -28.79 41.83
N LEU A 167 -7.16 -29.00 42.05
CA LEU A 167 -6.67 -29.92 43.07
C LEU A 167 -6.96 -29.41 44.50
N LEU A 168 -6.84 -28.11 44.73
CA LEU A 168 -7.19 -27.49 46.01
C LEU A 168 -8.71 -27.51 46.25
N SER A 169 -9.54 -27.22 45.26
CA SER A 169 -11.00 -27.28 45.42
C SER A 169 -11.54 -28.71 45.53
N GLY A 170 -10.95 -29.67 44.80
CA GLY A 170 -11.31 -31.09 44.92
C GLY A 170 -11.03 -31.66 46.31
N SER A 171 -10.00 -31.15 46.98
CA SER A 171 -9.66 -31.52 48.37
C SER A 171 -10.67 -31.00 49.41
N ILE A 172 -11.49 -30.00 49.07
CA ILE A 172 -12.50 -29.42 49.98
C ILE A 172 -13.80 -30.24 49.98
N PHE A 173 -14.12 -30.97 48.90
CA PHE A 173 -15.36 -31.73 48.77
C PHE A 173 -15.40 -33.09 49.49
N SER A 174 -14.29 -33.54 50.08
CA SER A 174 -14.19 -34.87 50.72
C SER A 174 -14.80 -34.95 52.13
N ASN A 175 -15.53 -33.94 52.61
CA ASN A 175 -16.14 -33.91 53.94
C ASN A 175 -17.58 -33.36 53.91
N ASN A 176 -18.57 -34.21 53.58
CA ASN A 176 -19.76 -34.48 54.42
C ASN A 176 -20.68 -35.57 53.79
N HIS A 177 -21.62 -36.09 54.59
CA HIS A 177 -22.51 -37.20 54.22
C HIS A 177 -23.47 -36.91 53.06
N ASP A 178 -23.44 -37.78 52.04
CA ASP A 178 -24.44 -38.84 51.77
C ASP A 178 -25.93 -38.49 51.51
N HIS A 179 -26.55 -39.33 50.67
CA HIS A 179 -27.95 -39.37 50.24
C HIS A 179 -28.49 -38.14 49.43
N SER A 180 -29.16 -38.30 48.28
CA SER A 180 -29.55 -39.54 47.56
C SER A 180 -30.06 -39.28 46.12
N ILE A 181 -30.28 -40.39 45.39
CA ILE A 181 -31.02 -40.57 44.11
C ILE A 181 -30.31 -40.12 42.82
N ASN A 182 -30.32 -41.02 41.82
CA ASN A 182 -29.73 -40.85 40.50
C ASN A 182 -30.74 -40.35 39.45
N PHE A 183 -30.25 -39.68 38.41
CA PHE A 183 -30.90 -39.73 37.09
C PHE A 183 -29.84 -39.93 35.99
N ASN A 184 -30.06 -40.91 35.11
CA ASN A 184 -29.14 -41.21 34.01
C ASN A 184 -29.46 -40.35 32.79
N LEU A 185 -28.43 -39.89 32.06
CA LEU A 185 -28.56 -39.70 30.62
C LEU A 185 -27.27 -40.09 29.89
N SER A 186 -27.44 -40.82 28.79
CA SER A 186 -26.38 -41.45 28.01
C SER A 186 -25.40 -40.45 27.38
N VAL A 187 -24.11 -40.80 27.42
CA VAL A 187 -23.17 -40.48 26.34
C VAL A 187 -23.15 -41.69 25.41
N SER A 188 -23.43 -41.48 24.12
CA SER A 188 -23.27 -42.48 23.06
C SER A 188 -22.55 -41.83 21.88
N THR A 189 -21.37 -42.35 21.54
CA THR A 189 -20.61 -41.98 20.34
C THR A 189 -21.11 -42.77 19.13
N CYS A 190 -21.12 -42.13 17.95
CA CYS A 190 -21.33 -42.80 16.67
C CYS A 190 -20.36 -42.25 15.60
N PRO A 191 -19.46 -43.06 15.04
CA PRO A 191 -18.61 -42.68 13.92
C PRO A 191 -19.18 -43.09 12.54
N LEU A 192 -18.71 -42.36 11.53
CA LEU A 192 -18.59 -42.65 10.09
C LEU A 192 -19.24 -43.92 9.46
N TRP A 193 -20.05 -43.66 8.42
CA TRP A 193 -20.32 -44.45 7.19
C TRP A 193 -20.60 -45.97 7.26
N ASN A 194 -21.73 -46.38 6.68
CA ASN A 194 -21.68 -47.09 5.39
C ASN A 194 -23.02 -46.97 4.63
N GLU A 195 -23.00 -46.87 3.31
CA GLU A 195 -24.22 -46.85 2.46
C GLU A 195 -24.10 -47.88 1.33
N SER A 196 -25.09 -48.76 1.22
CA SER A 196 -25.22 -49.70 0.10
C SER A 196 -26.70 -49.93 -0.21
N SER A 197 -27.02 -50.10 -1.49
CA SER A 197 -28.36 -49.83 -2.02
C SER A 197 -29.27 -51.04 -2.14
N THR A 198 -30.58 -50.82 -1.99
CA THR A 198 -31.64 -51.67 -2.58
C THR A 198 -32.82 -50.81 -3.05
N LYS A 199 -33.71 -51.39 -3.88
CA LYS A 199 -34.66 -50.66 -4.74
C LYS A 199 -36.14 -50.89 -4.35
N LYS A 200 -37.02 -50.05 -4.95
CA LYS A 200 -38.49 -50.15 -5.11
C LYS A 200 -39.30 -49.46 -3.98
N GLN A 201 -40.53 -48.95 -4.22
CA GLN A 201 -41.44 -49.09 -5.37
C GLN A 201 -42.39 -47.87 -5.55
N LYS A 202 -42.96 -47.70 -6.77
CA LYS A 202 -44.34 -47.28 -7.16
C LYS A 202 -45.24 -46.53 -6.14
N ASP A 203 -46.07 -45.51 -6.45
CA ASP A 203 -46.49 -44.76 -7.67
C ASP A 203 -46.99 -43.33 -7.20
N GLN A 204 -47.75 -42.43 -7.87
CA GLN A 204 -48.48 -42.38 -9.17
C GLN A 204 -48.70 -40.91 -9.68
N GLU A 205 -49.86 -40.63 -10.29
CA GLU A 205 -50.40 -39.42 -10.95
C GLU A 205 -50.91 -38.31 -9.97
N ILE A 206 -51.31 -37.09 -10.36
CA ILE A 206 -52.13 -36.62 -11.51
C ILE A 206 -51.64 -35.31 -12.16
N GLU A 207 -51.99 -35.15 -13.44
CA GLU A 207 -51.94 -33.97 -14.34
C GLU A 207 -52.72 -32.73 -13.83
N GLU A 208 -52.94 -31.59 -14.50
CA GLU A 208 -52.91 -31.09 -15.91
C GLU A 208 -52.78 -29.53 -15.81
N ASP A 209 -52.52 -28.67 -16.81
CA ASP A 209 -52.27 -28.80 -18.25
C ASP A 209 -51.39 -27.62 -18.77
N THR A 210 -50.91 -27.73 -20.02
CA THR A 210 -50.41 -26.78 -21.05
C THR A 210 -50.40 -25.22 -20.89
N ARG A 211 -49.98 -24.35 -21.83
CA ARG A 211 -49.65 -24.28 -23.30
C ARG A 211 -48.84 -22.96 -23.47
N VAL A 212 -47.89 -22.65 -24.37
CA VAL A 212 -47.24 -23.16 -25.63
C VAL A 212 -45.80 -22.51 -25.65
N MET A 213 -44.73 -22.81 -26.42
CA MET A 213 -44.40 -23.44 -27.72
C MET A 213 -44.78 -22.68 -29.02
N SER A 214 -43.90 -22.47 -30.03
CA SER A 214 -42.50 -22.89 -30.24
C SER A 214 -41.79 -22.02 -31.32
N SER A 215 -40.57 -22.41 -31.71
CA SER A 215 -39.68 -21.75 -32.69
C SER A 215 -39.91 -22.13 -34.17
N THR A 216 -39.60 -21.23 -35.10
CA THR A 216 -39.01 -21.48 -36.45
C THR A 216 -38.46 -20.16 -37.05
N ALA A 217 -37.77 -20.11 -38.20
CA ALA A 217 -36.50 -20.75 -38.58
C ALA A 217 -36.04 -20.27 -39.97
N SER A 218 -34.77 -19.84 -40.08
CA SER A 218 -33.90 -19.84 -41.28
C SER A 218 -33.97 -18.76 -42.39
N MET A 219 -32.75 -18.50 -42.89
CA MET A 219 -32.29 -18.16 -44.25
C MET A 219 -32.04 -16.71 -44.74
N TYR A 220 -30.98 -16.63 -45.56
CA TYR A 220 -30.30 -15.48 -46.17
C TYR A 220 -29.62 -14.49 -45.19
N GLY A 221 -28.39 -14.01 -45.46
CA GLY A 221 -27.42 -14.43 -46.47
C GLY A 221 -26.33 -13.40 -46.76
N GLY A 222 -25.07 -13.83 -46.86
CA GLY A 222 -23.93 -12.99 -47.26
C GLY A 222 -23.33 -12.14 -46.12
N GLY A 223 -22.07 -11.75 -46.28
CA GLY A 223 -21.37 -10.87 -45.34
C GLY A 223 -20.19 -10.16 -45.99
N THR A 224 -19.84 -9.01 -45.45
CA THR A 224 -18.65 -8.21 -45.81
C THR A 224 -18.19 -7.43 -44.58
N SER A 225 -16.88 -7.33 -44.36
CA SER A 225 -16.31 -6.52 -43.29
C SER A 225 -16.29 -5.03 -43.67
N VAL A 226 -16.78 -4.17 -42.78
CA VAL A 226 -16.45 -2.73 -42.75
C VAL A 226 -16.08 -2.36 -41.32
N VAL A 227 -14.98 -1.62 -41.16
CA VAL A 227 -14.57 -1.01 -39.90
C VAL A 227 -15.11 0.40 -39.87
N ASP A 228 -15.81 0.80 -38.81
CA ASP A 228 -16.16 2.20 -38.58
C ASP A 228 -16.03 2.61 -37.11
N ARG A 229 -15.59 3.86 -36.91
CA ARG A 229 -15.48 4.52 -35.60
C ARG A 229 -16.69 5.45 -35.41
N PRO A 230 -17.42 5.40 -34.28
CA PRO A 230 -18.28 6.51 -33.88
C PRO A 230 -17.46 7.71 -33.44
N TYR A 231 -17.88 8.92 -33.84
CA TYR A 231 -17.38 10.18 -33.28
C TYR A 231 -18.11 10.53 -31.97
N SER A 232 -17.52 11.45 -31.21
CA SER A 232 -17.99 11.94 -29.91
C SER A 232 -19.46 12.40 -29.85
N THR A 233 -20.15 12.05 -28.76
CA THR A 233 -21.02 12.99 -28.02
C THR A 233 -20.85 12.76 -26.51
N VAL A 234 -20.55 13.81 -25.75
CA VAL A 234 -20.51 13.81 -24.28
C VAL A 234 -21.72 14.62 -23.77
N PRO A 235 -22.50 14.14 -22.78
CA PRO A 235 -23.60 14.91 -22.22
C PRO A 235 -23.08 16.10 -21.38
N PRO A 236 -23.79 17.25 -21.34
CA PRO A 236 -23.36 18.41 -20.58
C PRO A 236 -23.41 18.13 -19.08
N VAL A 237 -22.29 18.35 -18.38
CA VAL A 237 -22.24 18.37 -16.92
C VAL A 237 -22.83 19.70 -16.45
N ASN A 238 -23.94 19.67 -15.70
CA ASN A 238 -24.43 20.86 -15.01
C ASN A 238 -23.54 21.13 -13.79
N LEU A 239 -23.06 22.37 -13.65
CA LEU A 239 -22.07 22.75 -12.65
C LEU A 239 -22.55 23.96 -11.85
N ASP A 240 -23.45 23.71 -10.90
CA ASP A 240 -23.94 24.72 -9.95
C ASP A 240 -22.81 25.18 -9.00
N LEU A 241 -22.08 26.20 -9.45
CA LEU A 241 -21.08 26.90 -8.66
C LEU A 241 -21.76 27.92 -7.73
N PRO A 242 -21.44 27.95 -6.42
CA PRO A 242 -21.94 28.99 -5.52
C PRO A 242 -21.38 30.36 -5.92
N ALA A 243 -22.13 31.43 -5.64
CA ALA A 243 -21.74 32.79 -5.98
C ALA A 243 -20.43 33.22 -5.28
N ALA A 244 -19.57 33.92 -6.01
CA ALA A 244 -18.31 34.43 -5.47
C ALA A 244 -18.55 35.60 -4.51
N HIS A 245 -17.90 35.59 -3.34
CA HIS A 245 -17.92 36.70 -2.40
C HIS A 245 -17.12 37.90 -2.93
N THR A 246 -17.74 39.07 -2.95
CA THR A 246 -17.10 40.38 -3.14
C THR A 246 -16.60 40.94 -1.82
N LEU A 247 -15.47 41.68 -1.84
CA LEU A 247 -14.72 42.09 -0.64
C LEU A 247 -15.30 43.31 0.12
N ASP A 248 -16.52 43.73 -0.17
CA ASP A 248 -17.12 44.97 0.35
C ASP A 248 -17.99 44.79 1.62
N ASP A 249 -18.29 43.55 2.04
CA ASP A 249 -19.04 43.27 3.28
C ASP A 249 -18.15 43.39 4.54
N GLN A 250 -17.77 44.62 4.90
CA GLN A 250 -17.36 44.94 6.27
C GLN A 250 -18.54 45.50 7.09
N PRO A 251 -19.17 44.70 7.98
CA PRO A 251 -20.10 45.22 8.97
C PRO A 251 -19.34 46.03 10.03
N SER A 252 -19.31 47.35 9.87
CA SER A 252 -18.69 48.29 10.80
C SER A 252 -19.42 48.32 12.15
N ASN A 253 -18.89 47.62 13.15
CA ASN A 253 -19.40 47.64 14.54
C ASN A 253 -18.27 47.87 15.56
N TYR A 254 -17.83 49.12 15.65
CA TYR A 254 -17.26 49.66 16.88
C TYR A 254 -18.40 50.29 17.70
N PHE A 255 -18.75 49.73 18.86
CA PHE A 255 -19.30 50.48 19.99
C PHE A 255 -19.21 49.67 21.29
N TYR A 256 -18.57 50.28 22.30
CA TYR A 256 -18.37 49.83 23.69
C TYR A 256 -17.59 48.52 23.88
#